data_AF-A0A9Q9B843-F1
#
_entry.id   AF-A0A9Q9B843-F1
#
_cell.length_a   1.000
_cell.length_b   1.000
_cell.length_c   1.000
_cell.angle_alpha   90.00
_cell.angle_beta   90.00
_cell.angle_gamma   90.00
#
_symmetry.space_group_name_H-M   'P 1'
#
loop_
_entity.id
_entity.type
_entity.pdbx_description
1 polymer ?
#
loop_
_entity_poly.entity_id
_entity_poly.type
_entity_poly.pdbx_seq_one_letter_code
_entity_poly.pdbx_strand_id
1 'polypeptide(L)'
;MKKLFMIPFLTVAAAGGVSAFAYGINNFTVYDAKDKIVHRITDEDEVNALYLLFREALVTAADEASFTELPKDAQVLYRYVLSYDYGAGEEKTFKFIVYKNYPLCRMTPLQEMEGVPKELTWKLFKYAYGIVSKPAEVKSRLSYSAEHTYTRIYDSKGSLLLFLSGKKASNIFETALYGDDVSKDEPEERNLKDLLPSESIHKGREVLLRYSFVDDENLYGQLYLYKGTKKINMTFDTGVLKLTLSKKTYEFLSDYKNLQKEFEKDEDDYDYEEEDDDDD
;
A
#
# COMPACT_ATOMS: atom_id res chain seq x y z
N MET A 1 -11.32 -34.99 8.99
CA MET A 1 -11.26 -34.22 7.72
C MET A 1 -12.34 -33.15 7.76
N LYS A 2 -11.98 -31.92 8.16
CA LYS A 2 -12.88 -30.76 8.08
C LYS A 2 -12.40 -29.92 6.90
N LYS A 3 -13.22 -29.88 5.85
CA LYS A 3 -13.00 -29.04 4.68
C LYS A 3 -12.96 -27.58 5.14
N LEU A 4 -11.81 -26.93 4.99
CA LEU A 4 -11.68 -25.48 5.14
C LEU A 4 -12.49 -24.85 4.00
N PHE A 5 -13.62 -24.25 4.33
CA PHE A 5 -14.23 -23.26 3.43
C PHE A 5 -13.36 -22.00 3.51
N MET A 6 -12.48 -21.87 2.53
CA MET A 6 -11.74 -20.66 2.20
C MET A 6 -12.78 -19.62 1.77
N ILE A 7 -13.11 -18.68 2.66
CA ILE A 7 -14.04 -17.58 2.36
C ILE A 7 -13.28 -16.59 1.45
N PRO A 8 -13.83 -16.20 0.28
CA PRO A 8 -13.14 -15.50 -0.81
C PRO A 8 -12.82 -14.02 -0.53
N PHE A 9 -12.83 -13.59 0.72
CA PHE A 9 -12.74 -12.18 1.05
C PHE A 9 -11.33 -11.62 1.03
N LEU A 10 -10.37 -12.42 1.51
CA LEU A 10 -9.01 -12.06 1.20
C LEU A 10 -8.79 -12.15 -0.29
N THR A 11 -9.37 -13.08 -1.05
CA THR A 11 -9.08 -13.11 -2.48
C THR A 11 -9.43 -11.86 -3.29
N VAL A 12 -10.28 -10.96 -2.76
CA VAL A 12 -10.64 -9.70 -3.44
C VAL A 12 -9.91 -8.47 -2.90
N ALA A 13 -9.45 -8.45 -1.63
CA ALA A 13 -8.65 -7.34 -1.06
C ALA A 13 -7.18 -7.69 -0.73
N ALA A 14 -6.83 -8.98 -0.76
CA ALA A 14 -5.56 -9.58 -0.32
C ALA A 14 -5.05 -10.78 -1.16
N ALA A 15 -5.89 -11.52 -1.91
CA ALA A 15 -5.51 -12.01 -3.21
C ALA A 15 -5.90 -11.00 -4.28
N GLY A 16 -6.53 -9.88 -3.97
CA GLY A 16 -6.52 -8.72 -4.87
C GLY A 16 -5.10 -8.16 -5.08
N GLY A 17 -4.11 -8.60 -4.30
CA GLY A 17 -2.70 -8.26 -4.50
C GLY A 17 -1.99 -9.08 -5.58
N VAL A 18 -2.56 -10.21 -6.02
CA VAL A 18 -1.97 -11.05 -7.11
C VAL A 18 -3.03 -11.42 -8.15
N SER A 19 -4.29 -11.56 -7.72
CA SER A 19 -5.51 -11.80 -8.52
C SER A 19 -6.42 -10.57 -8.71
N ALA A 20 -5.96 -9.33 -8.46
CA ALA A 20 -6.51 -8.19 -9.20
C ALA A 20 -5.66 -7.91 -10.45
N PHE A 21 -4.34 -8.15 -10.36
CA PHE A 21 -3.40 -8.11 -11.47
C PHE A 21 -3.68 -9.18 -12.55
N ALA A 22 -4.26 -10.32 -12.17
CA ALA A 22 -4.66 -11.37 -13.12
C ALA A 22 -6.08 -11.22 -13.71
N TYR A 23 -6.86 -10.20 -13.29
CA TYR A 23 -8.31 -10.10 -13.59
C TYR A 23 -8.75 -8.69 -14.02
N GLY A 24 -7.93 -8.00 -14.82
CA GLY A 24 -8.36 -6.89 -15.66
C GLY A 24 -8.90 -5.67 -14.91
N ILE A 25 -8.05 -4.98 -14.12
CA ILE A 25 -8.40 -3.65 -13.65
C ILE A 25 -8.39 -2.71 -14.87
N ASN A 26 -9.56 -2.18 -15.22
CA ASN A 26 -9.72 -1.51 -16.51
C ASN A 26 -9.52 0.00 -16.41
N ASN A 27 -10.14 0.66 -15.43
CA ASN A 27 -10.06 2.11 -15.29
C ASN A 27 -10.59 2.60 -13.93
N PHE A 28 -10.21 3.83 -13.59
CA PHE A 28 -10.97 4.67 -12.67
C PHE A 28 -11.74 5.74 -13.43
N THR A 29 -13.06 5.79 -13.24
CA THR A 29 -13.86 6.97 -13.61
C THR A 29 -14.11 7.83 -12.37
N VAL A 30 -13.76 9.11 -12.46
CA VAL A 30 -13.83 10.04 -11.32
C VAL A 30 -14.96 11.03 -11.50
N TYR A 31 -15.85 11.09 -10.50
CA TYR A 31 -17.00 11.97 -10.46
C TYR A 31 -16.80 13.06 -9.41
N ASP A 32 -17.22 14.29 -9.70
CA ASP A 32 -17.36 15.34 -8.68
C ASP A 32 -18.60 15.13 -7.80
N ALA A 33 -18.80 16.04 -6.84
CA ALA A 33 -19.96 16.04 -5.94
C ALA A 33 -21.32 16.21 -6.64
N LYS A 34 -21.34 16.57 -7.93
CA LYS A 34 -22.55 16.75 -8.75
C LYS A 34 -22.74 15.60 -9.75
N ASP A 35 -22.05 14.47 -9.52
CA ASP A 35 -22.06 13.30 -10.39
C ASP A 35 -21.57 13.57 -11.82
N LYS A 36 -20.76 14.61 -12.04
CA LYS A 36 -20.12 14.84 -13.34
C LYS A 36 -18.78 14.13 -13.40
N ILE A 37 -18.54 13.43 -14.51
CA ILE A 37 -17.22 12.89 -14.80
C ILE A 37 -16.24 14.05 -14.99
N VAL A 38 -15.23 14.12 -14.13
CA VAL A 38 -14.17 15.14 -14.19
C VAL A 38 -12.86 14.58 -14.69
N HIS A 39 -12.65 13.27 -14.57
CA HIS A 39 -11.45 12.61 -15.04
C HIS A 39 -11.68 11.11 -15.29
N ARG A 40 -10.84 10.52 -16.14
CA ARG A 40 -10.75 9.07 -16.35
C ARG A 40 -9.28 8.68 -16.36
N ILE A 41 -8.94 7.67 -15.59
CA ILE A 41 -7.59 7.11 -15.48
C ILE A 41 -7.69 5.72 -16.10
N THR A 42 -7.03 5.54 -17.23
CA THR A 42 -7.16 4.34 -18.09
C THR A 42 -5.82 3.71 -18.43
N ASP A 43 -4.71 4.38 -18.10
CA ASP A 43 -3.38 3.81 -18.22
C ASP A 43 -3.22 2.73 -17.14
N GLU A 44 -2.81 1.53 -17.55
CA GLU A 44 -2.79 0.34 -16.69
C GLU A 44 -1.91 0.55 -15.45
N ASP A 45 -0.71 1.10 -15.64
CA ASP A 45 0.22 1.35 -14.54
C ASP A 45 -0.32 2.40 -13.58
N GLU A 46 -0.92 3.47 -14.09
CA GLU A 46 -1.55 4.51 -13.26
C GLU A 46 -2.76 3.97 -12.46
N VAL A 47 -3.59 3.15 -13.11
CA VAL A 47 -4.74 2.49 -12.49
C VAL A 47 -4.27 1.57 -11.36
N ASN A 48 -3.27 0.73 -11.63
CA ASN A 48 -2.68 -0.17 -10.63
C ASN A 48 -2.07 0.60 -9.47
N ALA A 49 -1.28 1.63 -9.76
CA ALA A 49 -0.64 2.46 -8.75
C ALA A 49 -1.65 3.16 -7.84
N LEU A 50 -2.75 3.69 -8.41
CA LEU A 50 -3.79 4.37 -7.66
C LEU A 50 -4.59 3.38 -6.81
N TYR A 51 -4.90 2.19 -7.33
CA TYR A 51 -5.53 1.12 -6.57
C TYR A 51 -4.66 0.71 -5.37
N LEU A 52 -3.36 0.49 -5.59
CA LEU A 52 -2.40 0.17 -4.53
C LEU A 52 -2.31 1.28 -3.47
N LEU A 53 -2.43 2.56 -3.85
CA LEU A 53 -2.48 3.66 -2.89
C LEU A 53 -3.75 3.62 -2.01
N PHE A 54 -4.91 3.31 -2.58
CA PHE A 54 -6.14 3.11 -1.81
C PHE A 54 -6.03 1.92 -0.85
N ARG A 55 -5.46 0.81 -1.34
CA ARG A 55 -5.18 -0.38 -0.54
C ARG A 55 -4.21 -0.07 0.60
N GLU A 56 -3.12 0.64 0.31
CA GLU A 56 -2.14 1.06 1.30
C GLU A 56 -2.78 1.88 2.42
N ALA A 57 -3.67 2.83 2.08
CA ALA A 57 -4.39 3.61 3.07
C ALA A 57 -5.36 2.77 3.90
N LEU A 58 -6.04 1.79 3.29
CA LEU A 58 -6.94 0.88 3.99
C LEU A 58 -6.18 -0.03 4.97
N VAL A 59 -5.05 -0.61 4.55
CA VAL A 59 -4.23 -1.47 5.40
C VAL A 59 -3.67 -0.69 6.59
N THR A 60 -3.17 0.53 6.37
CA THR A 60 -2.73 1.39 7.48
C THR A 60 -3.87 1.67 8.45
N ALA A 61 -5.08 1.97 7.98
CA ALA A 61 -6.21 2.19 8.87
C ALA A 61 -6.57 0.95 9.69
N ALA A 62 -6.44 -0.24 9.10
CA ALA A 62 -6.63 -1.49 9.80
C ALA A 62 -5.52 -1.75 10.82
N ASP A 63 -4.26 -1.51 10.49
CA ASP A 63 -3.12 -1.69 11.40
C ASP A 63 -3.20 -0.72 12.61
N GLU A 64 -3.73 0.49 12.38
CA GLU A 64 -3.99 1.50 13.40
C GLU A 64 -5.31 1.29 14.16
N ALA A 65 -6.17 0.35 13.72
CA ALA A 65 -7.56 0.22 14.20
C ALA A 65 -8.31 1.56 14.17
N SER A 66 -8.14 2.34 13.08
CA SER A 66 -8.56 3.74 12.97
C SER A 66 -9.77 3.98 12.06
N PHE A 67 -10.59 2.95 11.85
CA PHE A 67 -11.88 3.10 11.18
C PHE A 67 -12.82 3.99 12.01
N THR A 68 -13.63 4.79 11.33
CA THR A 68 -14.49 5.80 11.94
C THR A 68 -15.86 5.85 11.29
N GLU A 69 -16.84 6.44 11.97
CA GLU A 69 -18.06 6.90 11.32
C GLU A 69 -17.78 8.12 10.44
N LEU A 70 -18.63 8.35 9.44
CA LEU A 70 -18.57 9.55 8.61
C LEU A 70 -19.26 10.71 9.34
N PRO A 71 -18.61 11.89 9.46
CA PRO A 71 -19.25 13.08 10.00
C PRO A 71 -20.50 13.47 9.20
N LYS A 72 -21.54 13.96 9.89
CA LYS A 72 -22.83 14.32 9.28
C LYS A 72 -22.74 15.47 8.27
N ASP A 73 -21.75 16.33 8.43
CA ASP A 73 -21.47 17.47 7.56
C ASP A 73 -20.42 17.14 6.49
N ALA A 74 -19.99 15.89 6.36
CA ALA A 74 -19.00 15.49 5.36
C ALA A 74 -19.49 15.76 3.93
N GLN A 75 -18.66 16.46 3.15
CA GLN A 75 -18.96 16.83 1.78
C GLN A 75 -18.11 16.02 0.82
N VAL A 76 -18.75 15.33 -0.12
CA VAL A 76 -18.04 14.62 -1.18
C VAL A 76 -17.16 15.61 -1.95
N LEU A 77 -15.90 15.26 -2.11
CA LEU A 77 -14.98 15.94 -3.02
C LEU A 77 -15.00 15.23 -4.36
N TYR A 78 -14.66 13.94 -4.35
CA TYR A 78 -14.67 13.08 -5.53
C TYR A 78 -15.16 11.67 -5.19
N ARG A 79 -15.78 11.03 -6.16
CA ARG A 79 -16.07 9.59 -6.14
C ARG A 79 -15.27 8.91 -7.26
N TYR A 80 -14.36 8.04 -6.86
CA TYR A 80 -13.59 7.17 -7.74
C TYR A 80 -14.34 5.86 -7.91
N VAL A 81 -14.71 5.53 -9.14
CA VAL A 81 -15.33 4.26 -9.49
C VAL A 81 -14.28 3.42 -10.21
N LEU A 82 -13.80 2.38 -9.54
CA LEU A 82 -12.92 1.38 -10.10
C LEU A 82 -13.76 0.36 -10.86
N SER A 83 -13.42 0.10 -12.10
CA SER A 83 -14.02 -0.95 -12.95
C SER A 83 -13.03 -2.10 -13.14
N TYR A 84 -13.48 -3.34 -12.93
CA TYR A 84 -12.67 -4.54 -13.14
C TYR A 84 -13.48 -5.70 -13.77
N ASP A 85 -12.84 -6.52 -14.59
CA ASP A 85 -13.46 -7.65 -15.31
C ASP A 85 -12.82 -8.99 -14.94
N TYR A 86 -13.56 -9.84 -14.23
CA TYR A 86 -13.12 -11.20 -13.87
C TYR A 86 -13.18 -12.22 -15.03
N GLY A 87 -13.40 -11.78 -16.28
CA GLY A 87 -13.49 -12.66 -17.46
C GLY A 87 -14.79 -13.46 -17.53
N ALA A 88 -15.79 -13.11 -16.72
CA ALA A 88 -17.09 -13.77 -16.65
C ALA A 88 -18.22 -12.96 -17.33
N GLY A 89 -17.90 -11.84 -17.96
CA GLY A 89 -18.86 -10.97 -18.65
C GLY A 89 -19.65 -10.03 -17.74
N GLU A 90 -19.36 -9.99 -16.44
CA GLU A 90 -19.93 -9.03 -15.49
C GLU A 90 -18.84 -8.10 -14.96
N GLU A 91 -18.86 -6.85 -15.43
CA GLU A 91 -18.02 -5.77 -14.91
C GLU A 91 -18.43 -5.49 -13.46
N LYS A 92 -17.50 -5.70 -12.54
CA LYS A 92 -17.71 -5.34 -11.14
C LYS A 92 -17.05 -4.00 -10.87
N THR A 93 -17.59 -3.28 -9.88
CA THR A 93 -17.09 -1.96 -9.54
C THR A 93 -16.87 -1.78 -8.03
N PHE A 94 -15.84 -1.02 -7.68
CA PHE A 94 -15.62 -0.53 -6.32
C PHE A 94 -15.72 0.98 -6.30
N LYS A 95 -16.28 1.53 -5.22
CA LYS A 95 -16.42 2.98 -5.05
C LYS A 95 -15.59 3.44 -3.87
N PHE A 96 -14.70 4.39 -4.13
CA PHE A 96 -13.96 5.15 -3.12
C PHE A 96 -14.46 6.59 -3.14
N ILE A 97 -14.96 7.08 -2.01
CA ILE A 97 -15.51 8.42 -1.86
C ILE A 97 -14.53 9.22 -1.00
N VAL A 98 -13.96 10.28 -1.56
CA VAL A 98 -13.03 11.20 -0.91
C VAL A 98 -13.80 12.44 -0.49
N TYR A 99 -13.54 12.96 0.71
CA TYR A 99 -14.26 14.11 1.27
C TYR A 99 -13.43 15.40 1.28
N LYS A 100 -14.10 16.55 1.20
CA LYS A 100 -13.48 17.87 1.06
C LYS A 100 -13.06 18.47 2.41
N ASN A 101 -13.94 18.39 3.38
CA ASN A 101 -13.77 18.96 4.72
C ASN A 101 -13.07 18.03 5.70
N TYR A 102 -12.87 16.76 5.31
CA TYR A 102 -12.13 15.78 6.10
C TYR A 102 -11.23 14.96 5.17
N PRO A 103 -9.98 14.62 5.58
CA PRO A 103 -9.13 13.71 4.83
C PRO A 103 -9.59 12.27 5.03
N LEU A 104 -10.84 11.98 4.67
CA LEU A 104 -11.47 10.67 4.80
C LEU A 104 -11.65 10.04 3.43
N CYS A 105 -11.56 8.72 3.41
CA CYS A 105 -12.05 7.88 2.34
C CYS A 105 -13.16 7.00 2.88
N ARG A 106 -14.21 6.80 2.09
CA ARG A 106 -15.22 5.77 2.33
C ARG A 106 -15.22 4.78 1.17
N MET A 107 -15.17 3.49 1.49
CA MET A 107 -15.45 2.42 0.55
C MET A 107 -16.87 1.93 0.75
N THR A 108 -17.59 1.74 -0.35
CA THR A 108 -18.88 1.06 -0.38
C THR A 108 -18.78 -0.14 -1.32
N PRO A 109 -18.76 -1.39 -0.82
CA PRO A 109 -18.95 -2.55 -1.69
C PRO A 109 -20.31 -2.46 -2.39
N LEU A 110 -20.37 -2.82 -3.67
CA LEU A 110 -21.62 -2.79 -4.43
C LEU A 110 -22.48 -4.05 -4.27
N GLN A 111 -21.94 -5.09 -3.64
CA GLN A 111 -22.65 -6.31 -3.29
C GLN A 111 -22.51 -6.55 -1.79
N GLU A 112 -23.61 -6.99 -1.15
CA GLU A 112 -23.52 -7.50 0.22
C GLU A 112 -22.65 -8.75 0.20
N MET A 113 -21.58 -8.70 0.96
CA MET A 113 -20.65 -9.81 1.07
C MET A 113 -20.50 -10.15 2.55
N GLU A 114 -20.65 -11.43 2.88
CA GLU A 114 -20.66 -11.91 4.26
C GLU A 114 -19.37 -11.53 5.00
N GLY A 115 -19.50 -10.88 6.16
CA GLY A 115 -18.38 -10.44 6.98
C GLY A 115 -17.85 -9.04 6.67
N VAL A 116 -18.18 -8.42 5.53
CA VAL A 116 -17.76 -7.04 5.22
C VAL A 116 -18.81 -6.00 5.59
N PRO A 117 -18.43 -4.96 6.33
CA PRO A 117 -19.31 -3.83 6.57
C PRO A 117 -19.75 -3.18 5.27
N LYS A 118 -21.05 -2.85 5.19
CA LYS A 118 -21.67 -2.18 4.04
C LYS A 118 -20.99 -0.86 3.68
N GLU A 119 -20.39 -0.21 4.66
CA GLU A 119 -19.59 0.99 4.48
C GLU A 119 -18.38 0.93 5.41
N LEU A 120 -17.21 1.27 4.88
CA LEU A 120 -15.98 1.40 5.64
C LEU A 120 -15.44 2.80 5.45
N THR A 121 -15.22 3.55 6.52
CA THR A 121 -14.67 4.92 6.45
C THR A 121 -13.40 4.99 7.29
N TRP A 122 -12.36 5.57 6.71
CA TRP A 122 -11.06 5.74 7.37
C TRP A 122 -10.39 7.03 6.95
N LYS A 123 -9.36 7.42 7.71
CA LYS A 123 -8.55 8.60 7.41
C LYS A 123 -7.48 8.28 6.37
N LEU A 124 -7.42 9.09 5.33
CA LEU A 124 -6.32 9.11 4.37
C LEU A 124 -5.13 9.81 4.99
N PHE A 125 -3.96 9.17 4.91
CA PHE A 125 -2.70 9.80 5.27
C PHE A 125 -2.35 10.92 4.27
N LYS A 126 -1.47 11.85 4.69
CA LYS A 126 -1.26 13.13 3.99
C LYS A 126 -0.90 12.97 2.51
N TYR A 127 0.01 12.06 2.18
CA TYR A 127 0.37 11.79 0.79
C TYR A 127 -0.83 11.26 -0.01
N ALA A 128 -1.51 10.21 0.47
CA ALA A 128 -2.68 9.66 -0.22
C ALA A 128 -3.76 10.72 -0.47
N TYR A 129 -4.12 11.51 0.54
CA TYR A 129 -5.10 12.59 0.38
C TYR A 129 -4.65 13.65 -0.63
N GLY A 130 -3.37 14.00 -0.64
CA GLY A 130 -2.79 14.95 -1.60
C GLY A 130 -2.86 14.49 -3.06
N ILE A 131 -2.88 13.17 -3.30
CA ILE A 131 -3.08 12.58 -4.63
C ILE A 131 -4.57 12.56 -4.98
N VAL A 132 -5.40 11.91 -4.15
CA VAL A 132 -6.80 11.63 -4.49
C VAL A 132 -7.73 12.85 -4.35
N SER A 133 -7.23 13.97 -3.84
CA SER A 133 -7.92 15.27 -3.89
C SER A 133 -7.69 16.02 -5.20
N LYS A 134 -6.88 15.48 -6.12
CA LYS A 134 -6.52 16.12 -7.40
C LYS A 134 -6.48 15.11 -8.56
N PRO A 135 -7.65 14.63 -9.02
CA PRO A 135 -7.74 13.54 -10.01
C PRO A 135 -6.92 13.78 -11.28
N ALA A 136 -6.92 15.01 -11.82
CA ALA A 136 -6.20 15.36 -13.03
C ALA A 136 -4.66 15.41 -12.86
N GLU A 137 -4.17 15.43 -11.63
CA GLU A 137 -2.73 15.50 -11.31
C GLU A 137 -2.17 14.16 -10.85
N VAL A 138 -2.97 13.08 -10.83
CA VAL A 138 -2.57 11.76 -10.31
C VAL A 138 -1.29 11.26 -10.98
N LYS A 139 -1.24 11.22 -12.32
CA LYS A 139 -0.05 10.83 -13.09
C LYS A 139 1.22 11.56 -12.66
N SER A 140 1.13 12.86 -12.45
CA SER A 140 2.29 13.71 -12.12
C SER A 140 2.73 13.65 -10.67
N ARG A 141 1.85 13.22 -9.76
CA ARG A 141 2.08 13.28 -8.31
C ARG A 141 2.29 11.92 -7.68
N LEU A 142 1.74 10.87 -8.28
CA LEU A 142 1.84 9.52 -7.76
C LEU A 142 3.17 8.91 -8.18
N SER A 143 4.06 8.69 -7.22
CA SER A 143 5.28 7.92 -7.45
C SER A 143 4.95 6.42 -7.53
N TYR A 144 5.20 5.81 -8.69
CA TYR A 144 5.02 4.38 -8.94
C TYR A 144 6.07 3.86 -9.93
N SER A 145 6.18 2.52 -10.00
CA SER A 145 7.07 1.82 -10.94
C SER A 145 6.24 1.06 -11.95
N ALA A 146 6.64 1.11 -13.23
CA ALA A 146 6.07 0.28 -14.29
C ALA A 146 6.41 -1.22 -14.07
N GLU A 147 7.52 -1.52 -13.39
CA GLU A 147 7.87 -2.89 -13.00
C GLU A 147 7.10 -3.38 -11.76
N HIS A 148 6.18 -2.54 -11.25
CA HIS A 148 5.35 -2.76 -10.05
C HIS A 148 6.11 -3.06 -8.75
N THR A 149 7.44 -3.12 -8.79
CA THR A 149 8.33 -3.25 -7.63
C THR A 149 8.73 -1.86 -7.13
N TYR A 150 8.40 -1.54 -5.88
CA TYR A 150 8.74 -0.25 -5.29
C TYR A 150 8.69 -0.25 -3.76
N THR A 151 9.33 0.76 -3.16
CA THR A 151 9.25 1.09 -1.74
C THR A 151 8.93 2.58 -1.56
N ARG A 152 7.89 2.87 -0.77
CA ARG A 152 7.53 4.23 -0.34
C ARG A 152 7.75 4.36 1.16
N ILE A 153 8.46 5.41 1.56
CA ILE A 153 8.81 5.69 2.96
C ILE A 153 8.09 6.94 3.41
N TYR A 154 7.43 6.87 4.56
CA TYR A 154 6.61 7.94 5.11
C TYR A 154 7.07 8.36 6.49
N ASP A 155 6.92 9.65 6.77
CA ASP A 155 7.02 10.17 8.13
C ASP A 155 5.83 9.72 9.00
N SER A 156 5.90 9.98 10.30
CA SER A 156 4.82 9.69 11.26
C SER A 156 3.49 10.43 11.00
N LYS A 157 3.49 11.41 10.09
CA LYS A 157 2.29 12.16 9.66
C LYS A 157 1.77 11.66 8.30
N GLY A 158 2.43 10.67 7.70
CA GLY A 158 2.09 10.12 6.39
C GLY A 158 2.47 11.02 5.21
N SER A 159 3.44 11.92 5.35
CA SER A 159 4.07 12.58 4.20
C SER A 159 5.05 11.59 3.56
N LEU A 160 5.05 11.48 2.23
CA LEU A 160 6.08 10.73 1.51
C LEU A 160 7.43 11.43 1.70
N LEU A 161 8.43 10.69 2.15
CA LEU A 161 9.82 11.13 2.32
C LEU A 161 10.70 10.66 1.19
N LEU A 162 10.52 9.41 0.75
CA LEU A 162 11.34 8.78 -0.27
C LEU A 162 10.51 7.75 -1.05
N PHE A 163 10.78 7.66 -2.35
CA PHE A 163 10.27 6.63 -3.24
C PHE A 163 11.45 5.98 -3.93
N LEU A 164 11.49 4.65 -3.91
CA LEU A 164 12.49 3.82 -4.55
C LEU A 164 11.76 2.83 -5.45
N SER A 165 12.29 2.56 -6.64
CA SER A 165 11.68 1.69 -7.63
C SER A 165 12.70 0.75 -8.24
N GLY A 166 12.21 -0.34 -8.83
CA GLY A 166 13.05 -1.36 -9.47
C GLY A 166 13.49 -2.45 -8.50
N LYS A 167 14.14 -3.49 -9.03
CA LYS A 167 14.48 -4.71 -8.28
C LYS A 167 15.30 -4.48 -7.00
N LYS A 168 16.11 -3.43 -6.93
CA LYS A 168 16.86 -3.11 -5.71
C LYS A 168 15.96 -2.62 -4.57
N ALA A 169 14.77 -2.09 -4.89
CA ALA A 169 13.87 -1.53 -3.89
C ALA A 169 13.29 -2.60 -2.95
N SER A 170 13.16 -3.85 -3.42
CA SER A 170 12.80 -5.01 -2.60
C SER A 170 13.99 -5.52 -1.77
N ASN A 171 15.21 -5.51 -2.32
CA ASN A 171 16.43 -6.00 -1.67
C ASN A 171 16.83 -5.24 -0.40
N ILE A 172 16.38 -3.99 -0.23
CA ILE A 172 16.58 -3.21 1.00
C ILE A 172 16.05 -3.98 2.21
N PHE A 173 14.92 -4.68 2.05
CA PHE A 173 14.32 -5.47 3.12
C PHE A 173 14.99 -6.83 3.25
N GLU A 174 15.44 -7.46 2.17
CA GLU A 174 16.13 -8.74 2.28
C GLU A 174 17.43 -8.63 3.06
N THR A 175 18.25 -7.63 2.72
CA THR A 175 19.55 -7.42 3.37
C THR A 175 19.37 -6.90 4.80
N ALA A 176 18.38 -6.03 5.04
CA ALA A 176 18.14 -5.47 6.37
C ALA A 176 17.37 -6.41 7.32
N LEU A 177 16.46 -7.24 6.81
CA LEU A 177 15.50 -8.00 7.64
C LEU A 177 15.73 -9.52 7.66
N TYR A 178 16.44 -10.09 6.69
CA TYR A 178 16.66 -11.54 6.61
C TYR A 178 18.12 -11.99 6.86
N GLY A 179 19.02 -11.07 7.21
CA GLY A 179 20.33 -11.41 7.76
C GLY A 179 20.29 -11.88 9.22
N ASP A 180 21.43 -12.32 9.76
CA ASP A 180 21.61 -12.75 11.17
C ASP A 180 21.29 -11.67 12.22
N ASP A 181 21.04 -10.44 11.76
CA ASP A 181 20.81 -9.24 12.55
C ASP A 181 19.37 -9.05 13.05
N VAL A 182 18.47 -10.02 12.82
CA VAL A 182 17.05 -9.92 13.20
C VAL A 182 16.57 -11.15 13.96
N SER A 183 16.02 -10.95 15.15
CA SER A 183 15.29 -12.00 15.87
C SER A 183 13.80 -11.91 15.58
N LYS A 184 13.20 -13.04 15.23
CA LYS A 184 11.75 -13.16 14.96
C LYS A 184 11.03 -13.60 16.24
N ASP A 185 9.99 -12.87 16.63
CA ASP A 185 9.01 -13.35 17.61
C ASP A 185 7.97 -14.23 16.90
N GLU A 186 7.06 -14.88 17.65
CA GLU A 186 5.96 -15.65 17.05
C GLU A 186 5.08 -14.74 16.18
N PRO A 187 4.77 -15.14 14.93
CA PRO A 187 3.88 -14.38 14.07
C PRO A 187 2.49 -14.32 14.70
N GLU A 188 1.91 -13.13 14.76
CA GLU A 188 0.51 -12.98 15.13
C GLU A 188 -0.33 -13.18 13.88
N GLU A 189 -1.15 -14.25 13.86
CA GLU A 189 -2.19 -14.39 12.86
C GLU A 189 -3.13 -13.19 12.98
N ARG A 190 -3.32 -12.48 11.87
CA ARG A 190 -4.40 -11.51 11.78
C ARG A 190 -5.68 -12.34 11.71
N ASN A 191 -6.63 -12.14 12.63
CA ASN A 191 -7.95 -12.75 12.44
C ASN A 191 -8.62 -12.04 11.27
N LEU A 192 -8.45 -12.62 10.08
CA LEU A 192 -8.95 -12.06 8.83
C LEU A 192 -10.49 -12.06 8.76
N LYS A 193 -11.17 -12.72 9.70
CA LYS A 193 -12.63 -12.59 9.89
C LYS A 193 -13.01 -11.26 10.50
N ASP A 194 -12.11 -10.62 11.23
CA ASP A 194 -12.32 -9.33 11.88
C ASP A 194 -11.67 -8.24 10.99
N LEU A 195 -12.37 -7.87 9.90
CA LEU A 195 -11.97 -6.78 9.00
C LEU A 195 -11.71 -5.44 9.71
N LEU A 196 -12.18 -5.33 10.95
CA LEU A 196 -12.05 -4.19 11.83
C LEU A 196 -11.35 -4.67 13.10
N PRO A 197 -10.01 -4.73 13.14
CA PRO A 197 -9.31 -5.09 14.35
C PRO A 197 -9.69 -4.09 15.45
N SER A 198 -10.01 -4.62 16.64
CA SER A 198 -10.41 -3.80 17.78
C SER A 198 -9.25 -3.03 18.41
N GLU A 199 -8.01 -3.44 18.11
CA GLU A 199 -6.80 -2.87 18.68
C GLU A 199 -5.74 -2.61 17.61
N SER A 200 -5.02 -1.50 17.77
CA SER A 200 -3.87 -1.18 16.93
C SER A 200 -2.71 -2.13 17.20
N ILE A 201 -2.03 -2.55 16.14
CA ILE A 201 -0.80 -3.35 16.22
C ILE A 201 0.37 -2.58 16.88
N HIS A 202 0.28 -1.24 16.93
CA HIS A 202 1.33 -0.39 17.49
C HIS A 202 1.39 -0.47 19.02
N LYS A 203 0.33 -0.94 19.70
CA LYS A 203 0.25 -1.11 21.17
C LYS A 203 0.85 0.07 21.95
N GLY A 204 0.54 1.30 21.53
CA GLY A 204 1.00 2.55 22.16
C GLY A 204 2.40 3.04 21.74
N ARG A 205 3.04 2.41 20.76
CA ARG A 205 4.34 2.86 20.22
C ARG A 205 4.15 3.99 19.21
N GLU A 206 5.02 5.00 19.27
CA GLU A 206 5.08 6.08 18.28
C GLU A 206 5.80 5.57 17.02
N VAL A 207 5.10 5.55 15.89
CA VAL A 207 5.70 5.25 14.58
C VAL A 207 6.67 6.37 14.21
N LEU A 208 7.91 6.00 13.91
CA LEU A 208 8.96 6.89 13.41
C LEU A 208 8.87 7.00 11.89
N LEU A 209 8.92 5.85 11.21
CA LEU A 209 8.80 5.73 9.76
C LEU A 209 7.87 4.55 9.43
N ARG A 210 7.08 4.72 8.38
CA ARG A 210 6.32 3.62 7.75
C ARG A 210 6.90 3.37 6.36
N TYR A 211 7.16 2.12 6.05
CA TYR A 211 7.50 1.66 4.71
C TYR A 211 6.29 0.95 4.15
N SER A 212 5.96 1.22 2.90
CA SER A 212 5.06 0.40 2.10
C SER A 212 5.84 -0.10 0.91
N PHE A 213 5.80 -1.40 0.65
CA PHE A 213 6.58 -1.98 -0.44
C PHE A 213 5.77 -3.03 -1.20
N VAL A 214 6.17 -3.22 -2.46
CA VAL A 214 5.77 -4.31 -3.34
C VAL A 214 7.07 -4.90 -3.88
N ASP A 215 7.29 -6.19 -3.66
CA ASP A 215 8.44 -6.91 -4.20
C ASP A 215 8.18 -7.44 -5.62
N ASP A 216 9.19 -8.10 -6.18
CA ASP A 216 9.15 -8.68 -7.53
C ASP A 216 8.23 -9.91 -7.64
N GLU A 217 7.85 -10.51 -6.51
CA GLU A 217 6.80 -11.53 -6.42
C GLU A 217 5.39 -10.91 -6.29
N ASN A 218 5.27 -9.58 -6.38
CA ASN A 218 4.04 -8.80 -6.14
C ASN A 218 3.47 -8.96 -4.73
N LEU A 219 4.30 -9.35 -3.76
CA LEU A 219 3.91 -9.35 -2.37
C LEU A 219 3.91 -7.92 -1.85
N TYR A 220 2.75 -7.52 -1.32
CA TYR A 220 2.59 -6.24 -0.66
C TYR A 220 2.78 -6.37 0.85
N GLY A 221 3.51 -5.43 1.44
CA GLY A 221 3.59 -5.31 2.89
C GLY A 221 3.83 -3.89 3.37
N GLN A 222 3.67 -3.72 4.68
CA GLN A 222 4.08 -2.52 5.39
C GLN A 222 5.05 -2.86 6.51
N LEU A 223 6.04 -1.98 6.75
CA LEU A 223 6.93 -2.07 7.89
C LEU A 223 6.81 -0.80 8.73
N TYR A 224 6.70 -0.98 10.03
CA TYR A 224 6.59 0.10 11.00
C TYR A 224 7.83 0.14 11.90
N LEU A 225 8.65 1.15 11.68
CA LEU A 225 9.78 1.47 12.53
C LEU A 225 9.28 2.36 13.67
N TYR A 226 9.56 1.98 14.92
CA TYR A 226 9.12 2.75 16.09
C TYR A 226 10.24 3.62 16.66
N LYS A 227 9.87 4.74 17.28
CA LYS A 227 10.82 5.65 17.90
C LYS A 227 11.40 5.06 19.18
N GLY A 228 12.72 5.13 19.33
CA GLY A 228 13.42 4.76 20.55
C GLY A 228 13.41 3.25 20.88
N THR A 229 13.09 2.40 19.91
CA THR A 229 13.09 0.95 20.10
C THR A 229 13.44 0.23 18.81
N LYS A 230 14.18 -0.88 18.93
CA LYS A 230 14.55 -1.74 17.81
C LYS A 230 13.46 -2.75 17.43
N LYS A 231 12.37 -2.78 18.19
CA LYS A 231 11.19 -3.58 17.85
C LYS A 231 10.51 -2.95 16.65
N ILE A 232 10.05 -3.76 15.71
CA ILE A 232 9.25 -3.34 14.57
C ILE A 232 8.08 -4.29 14.38
N ASN A 233 7.07 -3.85 13.63
CA ASN A 233 6.07 -4.75 13.07
C ASN A 233 6.18 -4.69 11.55
N MET A 234 6.04 -5.84 10.92
CA MET A 234 5.85 -5.98 9.49
C MET A 234 4.48 -6.61 9.25
N THR A 235 3.67 -6.00 8.40
CA THR A 235 2.32 -6.48 8.09
C THR A 235 2.25 -6.94 6.65
N PHE A 236 1.63 -8.09 6.48
CA PHE A 236 1.28 -8.67 5.20
C PHE A 236 -0.20 -9.02 5.21
N ASP A 237 -0.70 -9.47 4.07
CA ASP A 237 -2.05 -10.00 3.94
C ASP A 237 -2.34 -11.15 4.92
N THR A 238 -1.32 -11.93 5.28
CA THR A 238 -1.44 -13.15 6.09
C THR A 238 -1.29 -12.94 7.59
N GLY A 239 -0.74 -11.81 8.05
CA GLY A 239 -0.45 -11.63 9.46
C GLY A 239 0.47 -10.47 9.80
N VAL A 240 0.82 -10.39 11.08
CA VAL A 240 1.77 -9.43 11.62
C VAL A 240 3.00 -10.18 12.10
N LEU A 241 4.14 -9.89 11.48
CA LEU A 241 5.44 -10.38 11.91
C LEU A 241 6.07 -9.35 12.87
N LYS A 242 6.46 -9.83 14.05
CA LYS A 242 7.13 -9.02 15.06
C LYS A 242 8.60 -9.33 15.07
N LEU A 243 9.42 -8.30 14.93
CA LEU A 243 10.86 -8.43 14.78
C LEU A 243 11.56 -7.52 15.77
N THR A 244 12.75 -7.94 16.20
CA THR A 244 13.70 -7.07 16.89
C THR A 244 14.96 -6.95 16.04
N LEU A 245 15.28 -5.72 15.65
CA LEU A 245 16.44 -5.40 14.83
C LEU A 245 17.73 -5.32 15.66
N SER A 246 18.86 -5.52 15.00
CA SER A 246 20.17 -5.08 15.49
C SER A 246 20.21 -3.54 15.59
N LYS A 247 21.19 -3.01 16.34
CA LYS A 247 21.38 -1.56 16.44
C LYS A 247 21.73 -0.96 15.06
N LYS A 248 22.64 -1.61 14.33
CA LYS A 248 23.11 -1.20 13.00
C LYS A 248 21.95 -1.12 12.00
N THR A 249 21.11 -2.15 11.96
CA THR A 249 19.95 -2.21 11.07
C THR A 249 18.92 -1.14 11.42
N TYR A 250 18.62 -0.95 12.70
CA TYR A 250 17.70 0.09 13.13
C TYR A 250 18.18 1.49 12.72
N GLU A 251 19.47 1.80 12.95
CA GLU A 251 20.07 3.08 12.57
C GLU A 251 20.02 3.30 11.06
N PHE A 252 20.39 2.27 10.28
CA PHE A 252 20.33 2.30 8.81
C PHE A 252 18.93 2.59 8.28
N LEU A 253 17.91 1.86 8.75
CA LEU A 253 16.53 2.08 8.33
C LEU A 253 16.02 3.46 8.81
N SER A 254 16.37 3.88 10.04
CA SER A 254 15.90 5.16 10.57
C SER A 254 16.38 6.40 9.80
N ASP A 255 17.46 6.29 9.01
CA ASP A 255 18.00 7.38 8.19
C ASP A 255 17.69 7.16 6.70
N TYR A 256 16.48 7.56 6.30
CA TYR A 256 16.04 7.45 4.90
C TYR A 256 16.94 8.20 3.90
N LYS A 257 17.68 9.23 4.34
CA LYS A 257 18.61 9.96 3.46
C LYS A 257 19.87 9.15 3.19
N ASN A 258 20.38 8.47 4.21
CA ASN A 258 21.50 7.56 4.01
C ASN A 258 21.08 6.36 3.14
N LEU A 259 19.88 5.83 3.40
CA LEU A 259 19.30 4.76 2.59
C LEU A 259 19.16 5.15 1.11
N GLN A 260 18.74 6.37 0.80
CA GLN A 260 18.72 6.90 -0.57
C GLN A 260 20.12 6.88 -1.21
N LYS A 261 21.14 7.36 -0.50
CA LYS A 261 22.51 7.40 -1.03
C LYS A 261 23.07 6.02 -1.33
N GLU A 262 22.83 5.05 -0.45
CA GLU A 262 23.27 3.68 -0.69
C GLU A 262 22.53 3.06 -1.88
N PHE A 263 21.24 3.37 -2.05
CA PHE A 263 20.47 2.93 -3.21
C PHE A 263 21.02 3.51 -4.53
N GLU A 264 21.40 4.78 -4.54
CA GLU A 264 21.93 5.48 -5.72
C GLU A 264 23.36 5.03 -6.08
N LYS A 265 24.23 4.76 -5.10
CA LYS A 265 25.62 4.33 -5.36
C LYS A 265 25.74 3.08 -6.22
N ASP A 266 24.84 2.12 -6.04
CA ASP A 266 24.91 0.86 -6.78
C ASP A 266 24.40 0.99 -8.23
N GLU A 267 23.73 2.09 -8.61
CA GLU A 267 23.30 2.33 -10.00
C GLU A 267 24.46 2.77 -10.90
N ASP A 268 25.47 3.45 -10.35
CA ASP A 268 26.62 3.98 -11.09
C ASP A 268 27.68 2.91 -11.46
N ASP A 269 27.63 1.70 -10.87
CA ASP A 269 28.58 0.61 -11.13
C ASP A 269 28.17 -0.30 -12.32
N TYR A 270 27.12 0.06 -13.07
CA TYR A 270 26.67 -0.65 -14.28
C TYR A 270 26.78 0.21 -15.56
N ASP A 271 27.68 1.19 -15.60
CA ASP A 271 28.09 1.78 -16.88
C ASP A 271 28.90 0.73 -17.65
N TYR A 272 28.34 0.32 -18.79
CA TYR A 272 28.91 -0.65 -19.73
C TYR A 272 30.36 -0.28 -20.08
N GLU A 273 31.31 -1.17 -19.76
CA GLU A 273 32.49 -1.31 -20.61
C GLU A 273 31.97 -1.80 -21.97
N GLU A 274 31.79 -0.87 -22.92
CA GLU A 274 31.78 -1.24 -24.34
C GLU A 274 33.14 -1.89 -24.60
N GLU A 275 33.16 -3.23 -24.70
CA GLU A 275 34.26 -3.91 -25.35
C GLU A 275 34.27 -3.42 -26.80
N ASP A 276 35.21 -2.54 -27.11
CA ASP A 276 35.62 -2.24 -28.48
C ASP A 276 36.08 -3.55 -29.11
N ASP A 277 35.18 -4.19 -29.87
CA ASP A 277 35.52 -5.26 -30.82
C ASP A 277 36.40 -4.63 -31.92
N ASP A 278 37.72 -4.64 -31.70
CA ASP A 278 38.72 -4.44 -32.73
C ASP A 278 38.64 -5.62 -33.73
N ASP A 279 37.92 -5.39 -34.84
CA ASP A 279 37.97 -6.23 -36.03
C ASP A 279 39.36 -6.12 -36.70
N ASP A 280 40.17 -7.19 -36.60
CA ASP A 280 41.37 -7.46 -37.42
C ASP A 280 41.12 -8.60 -38.44
#